data_AF-A0A841DVM1-F1
#
_entry.id   AF-A0A841DVM1-F1
#
_cell.length_a   1.000
_cell.length_b   1.000
_cell.length_c   1.000
_cell.angle_alpha   90.00
_cell.angle_beta   90.00
_cell.angle_gamma   90.00
#
_symmetry.space_group_name_H-M   'P 1'
#
loop_
_entity.id
_entity.type
_entity.pdbx_description
1 polymer ?
#
loop_
_entity_poly.entity_id
_entity_poly.type
_entity_poly.pdbx_seq_one_letter_code
_entity_poly.pdbx_strand_id
1 'polypeptide(L)'
;MQENTSTTSTGELVNVPLTGADKVAYAFYATAAAAALVGQVWAGVTHIPWPDSGFSTLLKIVLVTPAVAVLELGGVATAALADLRRRKGEQAYAYRAMSFFAALVAVVFNVIGHWRPEERFLAFGFGGLSAFAYVLWLIHSSARRRDALRGAGQMRDTGPVYGLVQWAREPRVTWLARSLAIEHGYGLYESLRAAQHQIRNRSRREAIAGTVAEYIRSEHQDERLAKIAETTYDPDRLAGMLEERINYEVITNKLTKAISPPPEAEERPAAVWVLEGGQPRRADGGVSLRGDEDAWTGELMAIVDQPDRTDSDVAEAVVVEDESESRNGASGKLQPLAPQPKAEPVVKKPQPPSPFAGPTDAQPPALLSGVKVEPVLPDPAPAGKAEPEPEEEQPEPTDLEKRRMRAWNMLADWPEGHERTAKNLATAINCSEPMASRFIEQYEAEHGLVFTSPN
;
A
#
# COMPACT_ATOMS: atom_id res chain seq x y z
N MET A 1 -15.16 36.50 -30.17
CA MET A 1 -14.81 35.59 -29.06
C MET A 1 -14.89 34.18 -29.61
N GLN A 2 -13.75 33.64 -30.06
CA GLN A 2 -13.62 32.24 -30.45
C GLN A 2 -12.98 31.54 -29.25
N GLU A 3 -13.71 30.58 -28.68
CA GLU A 3 -13.22 29.70 -27.63
C GLU A 3 -12.18 28.77 -28.25
N ASN A 4 -10.93 28.91 -27.80
CA ASN A 4 -9.88 27.95 -28.05
C ASN A 4 -10.18 26.68 -27.26
N THR A 5 -10.97 25.77 -27.82
CA THR A 5 -10.96 24.36 -27.42
C THR A 5 -9.68 23.74 -27.96
N SER A 6 -8.56 23.99 -27.29
CA SER A 6 -7.36 23.19 -27.48
C SER A 6 -7.67 21.78 -26.99
N THR A 7 -8.01 20.90 -27.93
CA THR A 7 -7.99 19.46 -27.76
C THR A 7 -6.56 19.06 -27.37
N THR A 8 -6.32 18.89 -26.08
CA THR A 8 -5.04 18.41 -25.55
C THR A 8 -4.75 17.04 -26.18
N SER A 9 -3.67 16.98 -26.94
CA SER A 9 -3.11 15.77 -27.51
C SER A 9 -3.12 14.63 -26.49
N THR A 10 -3.62 13.48 -26.90
CA THR A 10 -3.70 12.21 -26.16
C THR A 10 -2.36 11.89 -25.46
N GLY A 11 -2.28 12.15 -24.15
CA GLY A 11 -1.19 11.64 -23.29
C GLY A 11 -0.38 12.68 -22.49
N GLU A 12 -0.47 13.98 -22.79
CA GLU A 12 0.30 15.00 -22.05
C GLU A 12 -0.51 15.55 -20.86
N LEU A 13 0.04 15.42 -19.65
CA LEU A 13 -0.61 15.95 -18.44
C LEU A 13 -0.65 17.49 -18.45
N VAL A 14 -1.79 18.04 -18.04
CA VAL A 14 -1.99 19.49 -17.92
C VAL A 14 -0.93 20.09 -16.98
N ASN A 15 -0.34 21.22 -17.39
CA ASN A 15 0.62 21.94 -16.57
C ASN A 15 -0.05 22.50 -15.32
N VAL A 16 0.33 21.97 -14.15
CA VAL A 16 -0.09 22.52 -12.85
C VAL A 16 0.61 23.88 -12.64
N PRO A 17 -0.16 24.98 -12.44
CA PRO A 17 0.41 26.31 -12.25
C PRO A 17 1.30 26.36 -11.00
N LEU A 18 2.39 27.13 -11.05
CA LEU A 18 3.27 27.27 -9.90
C LEU A 18 2.56 28.03 -8.78
N THR A 19 2.43 27.38 -7.63
CA THR A 19 1.90 27.98 -6.40
C THR A 19 2.95 28.86 -5.71
N GLY A 20 2.54 29.65 -4.71
CA GLY A 20 3.48 30.37 -3.85
C GLY A 20 4.46 29.44 -3.13
N ALA A 21 3.99 28.27 -2.69
CA ALA A 21 4.82 27.25 -2.06
C ALA A 21 5.85 26.67 -3.04
N ASP A 22 5.47 26.46 -4.31
CA ASP A 22 6.40 25.97 -5.34
C ASP A 22 7.55 26.96 -5.55
N LYS A 23 7.27 28.27 -5.57
CA LYS A 23 8.31 29.30 -5.71
C LYS A 23 9.32 29.25 -4.56
N VAL A 24 8.83 29.08 -3.32
CA VAL A 24 9.69 28.93 -2.15
C VAL A 24 10.52 27.66 -2.24
N ALA A 25 9.93 26.54 -2.68
CA ALA A 25 10.65 25.29 -2.90
C ALA A 25 11.76 25.45 -3.96
N TYR A 26 11.47 26.09 -5.10
CA TYR A 26 12.47 26.38 -6.13
C TYR A 26 13.60 27.29 -5.64
N ALA A 27 13.29 28.31 -4.85
CA ALA A 27 14.29 29.16 -4.22
C ALA A 27 15.19 28.33 -3.29
N PHE A 28 14.60 27.47 -2.46
CA PHE A 28 15.34 26.55 -1.60
C PHE A 28 16.26 25.62 -2.41
N TYR A 29 15.77 25.01 -3.49
CA TYR A 29 16.59 24.13 -4.34
C TYR A 29 17.76 24.88 -4.99
N ALA A 30 17.53 26.10 -5.47
CA ALA A 30 18.59 26.93 -6.03
C ALA A 30 19.65 27.29 -4.98
N THR A 31 19.24 27.66 -3.76
CA THR A 31 20.16 27.95 -2.65
C THR A 31 20.93 26.70 -2.22
N ALA A 32 20.27 25.54 -2.14
CA ALA A 32 20.92 24.29 -1.79
C ALA A 32 21.94 23.85 -2.85
N ALA A 33 21.60 23.96 -4.13
CA ALA A 33 22.53 23.68 -5.23
C ALA A 33 23.73 24.65 -5.21
N ALA A 34 23.51 25.93 -4.93
CA ALA A 34 24.59 26.90 -4.81
C ALA A 34 25.53 26.56 -3.62
N ALA A 35 24.96 26.19 -2.46
CA ALA A 35 25.76 25.77 -1.31
C ALA A 35 26.55 24.48 -1.58
N ALA A 36 25.93 23.50 -2.24
CA ALA A 36 26.59 22.26 -2.65
C ALA A 36 27.77 22.53 -3.60
N LEU A 37 27.57 23.40 -4.59
CA LEU A 37 28.60 23.84 -5.52
C LEU A 37 29.76 24.52 -4.79
N VAL A 38 29.46 25.42 -3.83
CA VAL A 38 30.51 26.06 -3.01
C VAL A 38 31.31 25.01 -2.23
N GLY A 39 30.65 24.03 -1.61
CA GLY A 39 31.32 22.94 -0.88
C GLY A 39 32.25 22.12 -1.76
N GLN A 40 31.83 21.80 -2.97
CA GLN A 40 32.61 21.03 -3.95
C GLN A 40 33.77 21.84 -4.54
N VAL A 41 33.55 23.12 -4.86
CA VAL A 41 34.61 24.02 -5.34
C VAL A 41 35.67 24.19 -4.25
N TRP A 42 35.26 24.38 -3.00
CA TRP A 42 36.18 24.41 -1.86
C TRP A 42 37.00 23.13 -1.81
N ALA A 43 36.34 21.96 -1.80
CA ALA A 43 37.02 20.67 -1.74
C ALA A 43 38.01 20.48 -2.91
N GLY A 44 37.62 20.85 -4.13
CA GLY A 44 38.48 20.77 -5.31
C GLY A 44 39.69 21.71 -5.23
N VAL A 45 39.51 22.94 -4.73
CA VAL A 45 40.62 23.88 -4.55
C VAL A 45 41.61 23.40 -3.48
N THR A 46 41.13 22.73 -2.42
CA THR A 46 41.97 22.30 -1.29
C THR A 46 42.62 20.94 -1.47
N HIS A 47 41.97 19.99 -2.15
CA HIS A 47 42.43 18.60 -2.24
C HIS A 47 43.12 18.25 -3.57
N ILE A 48 42.89 19.01 -4.65
CA ILE A 48 43.64 18.80 -5.89
C ILE A 48 45.10 19.22 -5.66
N PRO A 49 46.09 18.38 -6.02
CA PRO A 49 47.50 18.74 -5.90
C PRO A 49 47.87 19.74 -7.00
N TRP A 50 47.67 21.02 -6.70
CA TRP A 50 48.08 22.12 -7.58
C TRP A 50 49.60 22.30 -7.55
N PRO A 51 50.23 22.71 -8.66
CA PRO A 51 51.64 23.09 -8.67
C PRO A 51 51.91 24.22 -7.66
N ASP A 52 53.04 24.14 -6.95
CA ASP A 52 53.43 25.09 -5.89
C ASP A 52 53.68 26.52 -6.41
N SER A 53 53.88 26.68 -7.72
CA SER A 53 54.09 27.96 -8.38
C SER A 53 53.13 28.14 -9.57
N GLY A 54 52.63 29.36 -9.76
CA GLY A 54 51.83 29.76 -10.94
C GLY A 54 50.30 29.75 -10.78
N PHE A 55 49.74 29.19 -9.71
CA PHE A 55 48.29 29.15 -9.50
C PHE A 55 47.84 29.99 -8.29
N SER A 56 47.30 31.18 -8.55
CA SER A 56 46.59 31.95 -7.52
C SER A 56 45.31 31.24 -7.09
N THR A 57 44.85 31.48 -5.86
CA THR A 57 43.59 30.91 -5.35
C THR A 57 42.40 31.20 -6.28
N LEU A 58 42.35 32.40 -6.85
CA LEU A 58 41.31 32.79 -7.80
C LEU A 58 41.37 31.95 -9.09
N LEU A 59 42.56 31.68 -9.61
CA LEU A 59 42.73 30.83 -10.80
C LEU A 59 42.26 29.39 -10.51
N LYS A 60 42.57 28.84 -9.33
CA LYS A 60 42.10 27.52 -8.90
C LYS A 60 40.56 27.45 -8.87
N ILE A 61 39.92 28.46 -8.27
CA ILE A 61 38.45 28.55 -8.22
C ILE A 61 37.86 28.62 -9.63
N VAL A 62 38.40 29.49 -10.50
CA VAL A 62 37.91 29.66 -11.88
C VAL A 62 38.05 28.38 -12.71
N LEU A 63 39.08 27.56 -12.46
CA LEU A 63 39.28 26.29 -13.16
C LEU A 63 38.39 25.16 -12.63
N VAL A 64 38.19 25.08 -11.32
CA VAL A 64 37.39 24.02 -10.69
C VAL A 64 35.89 24.26 -10.89
N THR A 65 35.45 25.53 -10.79
CA THR A 65 34.02 25.89 -10.78
C THR A 65 33.25 25.36 -11.99
N PRO A 66 33.72 25.52 -13.25
CA PRO A 66 32.98 25.02 -14.42
C PRO A 66 32.82 23.50 -14.40
N ALA A 67 33.85 22.76 -14.00
CA ALA A 67 33.80 21.30 -13.94
C ALA A 67 32.76 20.82 -12.92
N VAL A 68 32.76 21.43 -11.73
CA VAL A 68 31.79 21.15 -10.67
C VAL A 68 30.37 21.59 -11.09
N ALA A 69 30.24 22.77 -11.68
CA ALA A 69 28.95 23.31 -12.13
C ALA A 69 28.30 22.41 -13.19
N VAL A 70 29.07 21.81 -14.10
CA VAL A 70 28.54 20.86 -15.08
C VAL A 70 27.95 19.61 -14.43
N LEU A 71 28.59 19.09 -13.36
CA LEU A 71 28.05 17.95 -12.62
C LEU A 71 26.74 18.28 -11.92
N GLU A 72 26.69 19.41 -11.22
CA GLU A 72 25.48 19.89 -10.51
C GLU A 72 24.34 20.20 -11.50
N LEU A 73 24.62 20.97 -12.55
CA LEU A 73 23.65 21.29 -13.59
C LEU A 73 23.20 20.05 -14.36
N GLY A 74 24.09 19.08 -14.57
CA GLY A 74 23.74 17.79 -15.17
C GLY A 74 22.74 17.02 -14.32
N GLY A 75 22.93 16.99 -12.99
CA GLY A 75 21.98 16.40 -12.05
C GLY A 75 20.61 17.10 -12.07
N VAL A 76 20.60 18.43 -12.05
CA VAL A 76 19.35 19.23 -12.12
C VAL A 76 18.65 19.04 -13.46
N ALA A 77 19.39 19.09 -14.58
CA ALA A 77 18.84 18.93 -15.91
C ALA A 77 18.24 17.53 -16.12
N THR A 78 18.93 16.48 -15.68
CA THR A 78 18.41 15.11 -15.77
C THR A 78 17.20 14.90 -14.86
N ALA A 79 17.17 15.49 -13.67
CA ALA A 79 16.00 15.46 -12.79
C ALA A 79 14.79 16.20 -13.40
N ALA A 80 15.02 17.34 -14.06
CA ALA A 80 13.98 18.10 -14.74
C ALA A 80 13.45 17.35 -15.98
N LEU A 81 14.34 16.75 -16.78
CA LEU A 81 13.95 15.91 -17.92
C LEU A 81 13.18 14.67 -17.47
N ALA A 82 13.55 14.05 -16.34
CA ALA A 82 12.79 12.97 -15.74
C ALA A 82 11.36 13.41 -15.38
N ASP A 83 11.18 14.59 -14.76
CA ASP A 83 9.85 15.11 -14.44
C ASP A 83 9.02 15.37 -15.72
N LEU A 84 9.63 15.99 -16.73
CA LEU A 84 8.98 16.25 -18.03
C LEU A 84 8.52 14.96 -18.71
N ARG A 85 9.38 13.94 -18.81
CA ARG A 85 9.02 12.65 -19.41
C ARG A 85 7.94 11.91 -18.62
N ARG A 86 8.00 11.98 -17.28
CA ARG A 86 6.97 11.39 -16.41
C ARG A 86 5.60 12.05 -16.51
N ARG A 87 5.55 13.31 -16.94
CA ARG A 87 4.30 14.01 -17.27
C ARG A 87 3.73 13.61 -18.63
N LYS A 88 4.54 12.99 -19.49
CA LYS A 88 4.09 12.40 -20.77
C LYS A 88 3.70 10.93 -20.63
N GLY A 89 3.67 10.39 -19.40
CA GLY A 89 3.33 8.99 -19.12
C GLY A 89 4.52 8.03 -19.10
N GLU A 90 5.73 8.46 -19.46
CA GLU A 90 6.92 7.60 -19.45
C GLU A 90 7.45 7.36 -18.02
N GLN A 91 8.10 6.23 -17.76
CA GLN A 91 8.74 5.96 -16.46
C GLN A 91 10.03 6.75 -16.23
N ALA A 92 10.69 7.17 -17.33
CA ALA A 92 11.92 7.96 -17.35
C ALA A 92 13.08 7.39 -16.49
N TYR A 93 13.21 6.06 -16.41
CA TYR A 93 14.19 5.40 -15.55
C TYR A 93 15.62 5.88 -15.78
N ALA A 94 16.04 6.02 -17.04
CA ALA A 94 17.39 6.46 -17.39
C ALA A 94 17.70 7.85 -16.81
N TYR A 95 16.81 8.84 -17.00
CA TYR A 95 16.99 10.18 -16.46
C TYR A 95 16.99 10.21 -14.93
N ARG A 96 16.18 9.37 -14.27
CA ARG A 96 16.14 9.25 -12.81
C ARG A 96 17.39 8.59 -12.25
N ALA A 97 17.91 7.57 -12.93
CA ALA A 97 19.15 6.91 -12.55
C ALA A 97 20.32 7.88 -12.67
N MET A 98 20.38 8.66 -13.75
CA MET A 98 21.40 9.70 -13.95
C MET A 98 21.30 10.82 -12.91
N SER A 99 20.09 11.30 -12.60
CA SER A 99 19.92 12.33 -11.56
C SER A 99 20.31 11.82 -10.18
N PHE A 100 19.96 10.57 -9.86
CA PHE A 100 20.35 9.91 -8.62
C PHE A 100 21.86 9.73 -8.53
N PHE A 101 22.49 9.26 -9.61
CA PHE A 101 23.93 9.09 -9.68
C PHE A 101 24.66 10.43 -9.50
N ALA A 102 24.21 11.49 -10.17
CA ALA A 102 24.77 12.84 -10.00
C ALA A 102 24.65 13.33 -8.55
N ALA A 103 23.47 13.18 -7.94
CA ALA A 103 23.25 13.55 -6.53
C ALA A 103 24.12 12.71 -5.57
N LEU A 104 24.29 11.42 -5.83
CA LEU A 104 25.15 10.54 -5.05
C LEU A 104 26.62 10.99 -5.13
N VAL A 105 27.13 11.23 -6.34
CA VAL A 105 28.48 11.73 -6.57
C VAL A 105 28.66 13.07 -5.85
N ALA A 106 27.69 13.98 -5.96
CA ALA A 106 27.74 15.28 -5.29
C ALA A 106 27.86 15.17 -3.77
N VAL A 107 27.05 14.30 -3.15
CA VAL A 107 27.12 14.01 -1.71
C VAL A 107 28.47 13.41 -1.34
N VAL A 108 28.97 12.44 -2.11
CA VAL A 108 30.27 11.79 -1.85
C VAL A 108 31.41 12.80 -1.92
N PHE A 109 31.44 13.68 -2.93
CA PHE A 109 32.45 14.73 -3.04
C PHE A 109 32.41 15.68 -1.84
N ASN A 110 31.22 16.10 -1.40
CA ASN A 110 31.07 16.98 -0.24
C ASN A 110 31.43 16.30 1.08
N VAL A 111 31.12 15.01 1.24
CA VAL A 111 31.44 14.27 2.47
C VAL A 111 32.93 13.96 2.55
N ILE A 112 33.52 13.39 1.49
CA ILE A 112 34.94 13.01 1.45
C ILE A 112 35.81 14.26 1.46
N GLY A 113 35.43 15.29 0.69
CA GLY A 113 36.17 16.54 0.56
C GLY A 113 36.28 17.34 1.86
N HIS A 114 35.46 17.03 2.87
CA HIS A 114 35.46 17.69 4.18
C HIS A 114 35.52 16.68 5.34
N TRP A 115 35.96 15.44 5.11
CA TRP A 115 35.94 14.36 6.11
C TRP A 115 36.98 14.52 7.24
N ARG A 116 37.86 15.52 7.14
CA ARG A 116 38.92 15.76 8.13
C ARG A 116 38.31 16.08 9.50
N PRO A 117 38.92 15.64 10.62
CA PRO A 117 38.36 15.78 11.97
C PRO A 117 37.88 17.21 12.31
N GLU A 118 38.64 18.21 11.87
CA GLU A 118 38.39 19.64 12.04
C GLU A 118 37.24 20.19 11.17
N GLU A 119 36.90 19.52 10.07
CA GLU A 119 35.95 19.98 9.04
C GLU A 119 34.67 19.12 8.99
N ARG A 120 34.51 18.12 9.86
CA ARG A 120 33.36 17.19 9.82
C ARG A 120 32.00 17.88 9.81
N PHE A 121 31.87 19.02 10.50
CA PHE A 121 30.64 19.80 10.46
C PHE A 121 30.30 20.30 9.03
N LEU A 122 31.30 20.66 8.23
CA LEU A 122 31.13 21.03 6.81
C LEU A 122 30.75 19.82 5.96
N ALA A 123 31.29 18.62 6.24
CA ALA A 123 30.87 17.39 5.57
C ALA A 123 29.37 17.09 5.81
N PHE A 124 28.92 17.20 7.07
CA PHE A 124 27.50 17.06 7.40
C PHE A 124 26.65 18.19 6.81
N GLY A 125 27.15 19.42 6.84
CA GLY A 125 26.47 20.59 6.28
C GLY A 125 26.25 20.46 4.77
N PHE A 126 27.32 20.42 3.98
CA PHE A 126 27.23 20.36 2.52
C PHE A 126 26.68 19.02 2.01
N GLY A 127 27.15 17.90 2.56
CA GLY A 127 26.68 16.57 2.18
C GLY A 127 25.23 16.32 2.57
N GLY A 128 24.87 16.67 3.81
CA GLY A 128 23.51 16.55 4.32
C GLY A 128 22.52 17.46 3.59
N LEU A 129 22.89 18.72 3.33
CA LEU A 129 22.05 19.65 2.56
C LEU A 129 21.83 19.17 1.13
N SER A 130 22.87 18.63 0.47
CA SER A 130 22.77 18.08 -0.89
C SER A 130 21.79 16.90 -0.94
N ALA A 131 21.94 15.94 -0.01
CA ALA A 131 21.05 14.79 0.07
C ALA A 131 19.61 15.20 0.41
N PHE A 132 19.44 16.09 1.38
CA PHE A 132 18.13 16.59 1.80
C PHE A 132 17.41 17.32 0.66
N ALA A 133 18.11 18.20 -0.07
CA ALA A 133 17.55 18.93 -1.20
C ALA A 133 17.10 17.99 -2.32
N TYR A 134 17.89 16.96 -2.63
CA TYR A 134 17.53 15.95 -3.63
C TYR A 134 16.29 15.14 -3.21
N VAL A 135 16.23 14.67 -1.96
CA VAL A 135 15.05 13.95 -1.43
C VAL A 135 13.81 14.83 -1.46
N LEU A 136 13.94 16.08 -1.01
CA LEU A 136 12.84 17.04 -1.02
C LEU A 136 12.35 17.32 -2.46
N TRP A 137 13.27 17.42 -3.43
CA TRP A 137 12.93 17.52 -4.85
C TRP A 137 12.13 16.30 -5.35
N LEU A 138 12.54 15.08 -4.97
CA LEU A 138 11.81 13.86 -5.35
C LEU A 138 10.38 13.83 -4.78
N ILE A 139 10.24 14.20 -3.50
CA ILE A 139 8.92 14.29 -2.85
C ILE A 139 8.06 15.35 -3.56
N HIS A 140 8.61 16.54 -3.79
CA HIS A 140 7.91 17.65 -4.41
C HIS A 140 7.49 17.37 -5.86
N SER A 141 8.41 16.87 -6.70
CA SER A 141 8.11 16.47 -8.09
C SER A 141 7.07 15.35 -8.15
N SER A 142 7.12 14.37 -7.24
CA SER A 142 6.10 13.32 -7.15
C SER A 142 4.72 13.85 -6.75
N ALA A 143 4.66 14.85 -5.86
CA ALA A 143 3.41 15.51 -5.49
C ALA A 143 2.82 16.25 -6.68
N ARG A 144 3.61 17.09 -7.37
CA ARG A 144 3.17 17.81 -8.57
C ARG A 144 2.69 16.87 -9.67
N ARG A 145 3.34 15.72 -9.88
CA ARG A 145 2.85 14.72 -10.84
C ARG A 145 1.50 14.13 -10.43
N ARG A 146 1.30 13.82 -9.15
CA ARG A 146 -0.01 13.34 -8.67
C ARG A 146 -1.09 14.40 -8.85
N ASP A 147 -0.77 15.67 -8.60
CA ASP A 147 -1.71 16.76 -8.80
C ASP A 147 -2.04 16.95 -10.29
N ALA A 148 -1.05 16.82 -11.18
CA ALA A 148 -1.27 16.83 -12.63
C ALA A 148 -2.13 15.66 -13.10
N LEU A 149 -1.91 14.45 -12.56
CA LEU A 149 -2.73 13.27 -12.86
C LEU A 149 -4.18 13.43 -12.40
N ARG A 150 -4.41 14.05 -11.24
CA ARG A 150 -5.77 14.38 -10.78
C ARG A 150 -6.42 15.44 -11.65
N GLY A 151 -5.68 16.50 -12.01
CA GLY A 151 -6.15 17.53 -12.92
C GLY A 151 -6.51 17.01 -14.31
N ALA A 152 -5.84 15.95 -14.77
CA ALA A 152 -6.16 15.25 -16.02
C ALA A 152 -7.26 14.18 -15.90
N GLY A 153 -7.85 13.99 -14.71
CA GLY A 153 -8.85 12.94 -14.46
C GLY A 153 -8.30 11.51 -14.49
N GLN A 154 -6.97 11.33 -14.59
CA GLN A 154 -6.30 10.02 -14.64
C GLN A 154 -6.05 9.42 -13.25
N MET A 155 -6.28 10.19 -12.19
CA MET A 155 -6.20 9.74 -10.80
C MET A 155 -7.45 10.21 -10.06
N ARG A 156 -8.07 9.31 -9.31
CA ARG A 156 -9.21 9.65 -8.44
C ARG A 156 -8.81 10.69 -7.39
N ASP A 157 -9.78 11.44 -6.90
CA ASP A 157 -9.57 12.47 -5.89
C ASP A 157 -8.91 11.92 -4.63
N THR A 158 -8.24 12.80 -3.89
CA THR A 158 -7.60 12.42 -2.63
C THR A 158 -8.63 11.88 -1.65
N GLY A 159 -8.46 10.61 -1.25
CA GLY A 159 -9.23 10.04 -0.15
C GLY A 159 -9.06 10.82 1.16
N PRO A 160 -9.96 10.62 2.12
CA PRO A 160 -9.97 11.33 3.39
C PRO A 160 -8.69 11.06 4.20
N VAL A 161 -8.29 12.06 5.01
CA VAL A 161 -7.11 11.97 5.88
C VAL A 161 -7.49 11.28 7.19
N TYR A 162 -6.88 10.12 7.45
CA TYR A 162 -7.05 9.38 8.71
C TYR A 162 -6.02 9.86 9.73
N GLY A 163 -6.45 10.12 10.97
CA GLY A 163 -5.56 10.57 12.04
C GLY A 163 -4.55 9.51 12.48
N LEU A 164 -3.43 9.96 13.07
CA LEU A 164 -2.35 9.08 13.53
C LEU A 164 -2.81 8.05 14.57
N VAL A 165 -3.71 8.45 15.48
CA VAL A 165 -4.28 7.55 16.50
C VAL A 165 -5.04 6.39 15.85
N GLN A 166 -5.77 6.65 14.76
CA GLN A 166 -6.51 5.62 14.02
C GLN A 166 -5.55 4.63 13.33
N TRP A 167 -4.45 5.14 12.76
CA TRP A 167 -3.38 4.32 12.21
C TRP A 167 -2.70 3.42 13.25
N ALA A 168 -2.46 3.96 14.45
CA ALA A 168 -1.85 3.21 15.53
C ALA A 168 -2.79 2.13 16.11
N ARG A 169 -4.07 2.47 16.27
CA ARG A 169 -5.06 1.57 16.87
C ARG A 169 -5.53 0.47 15.92
N GLU A 170 -5.83 0.82 14.67
CA GLU A 170 -6.43 -0.09 13.69
C GLU A 170 -5.78 0.04 12.29
N PRO A 171 -4.49 -0.34 12.14
CA PRO A 171 -3.76 -0.15 10.89
C PRO A 171 -4.39 -0.90 9.71
N ARG A 172 -4.87 -2.14 9.94
CA ARG A 172 -5.49 -2.98 8.90
C ARG A 172 -6.81 -2.38 8.38
N VAL A 173 -7.66 -1.90 9.29
CA VAL A 173 -8.93 -1.25 8.95
C VAL A 173 -8.67 0.04 8.19
N THR A 174 -7.69 0.82 8.64
CA THR A 174 -7.36 2.12 8.05
C THR A 174 -6.80 1.98 6.63
N TRP A 175 -5.96 0.97 6.37
CA TRP A 175 -5.50 0.64 5.02
C TRP A 175 -6.67 0.33 4.08
N LEU A 176 -7.57 -0.55 4.50
CA LEU A 176 -8.72 -0.97 3.69
C LEU A 176 -9.73 0.18 3.51
N ALA A 177 -9.96 0.97 4.55
CA ALA A 177 -10.81 2.16 4.48
C ALA A 177 -10.23 3.14 3.47
N ARG A 178 -8.91 3.35 3.49
CA ARG A 178 -8.25 4.22 2.51
C ARG A 178 -8.42 3.72 1.08
N SER A 179 -8.27 2.43 0.82
CA SER A 179 -8.48 1.89 -0.53
C SER A 179 -9.94 2.02 -0.96
N LEU A 180 -10.90 1.68 -0.09
CA LEU A 180 -12.33 1.79 -0.36
C LEU A 180 -12.76 3.25 -0.60
N ALA A 181 -12.22 4.19 0.17
CA ALA A 181 -12.50 5.61 -0.01
C ALA A 181 -12.00 6.12 -1.36
N ILE A 182 -10.80 5.69 -1.79
CA ILE A 182 -10.28 6.03 -3.11
C ILE A 182 -11.12 5.37 -4.20
N GLU A 183 -11.56 4.13 -4.00
CA GLU A 183 -12.26 3.36 -5.04
C GLU A 183 -13.71 3.80 -5.25
N HIS A 184 -14.44 4.02 -4.17
CA HIS A 184 -15.88 4.27 -4.17
C HIS A 184 -16.23 5.73 -3.86
N GLY A 185 -15.25 6.58 -3.56
CA GLY A 185 -15.48 7.98 -3.19
C GLY A 185 -16.07 8.17 -1.80
N TYR A 186 -15.94 7.18 -0.90
CA TYR A 186 -16.50 7.25 0.45
C TYR A 186 -15.86 8.34 1.30
N GLY A 187 -16.66 8.99 2.14
CA GLY A 187 -16.17 9.88 3.19
C GLY A 187 -15.40 9.12 4.29
N LEU A 188 -14.73 9.85 5.20
CA LEU A 188 -13.86 9.29 6.25
C LEU A 188 -14.54 8.20 7.10
N TYR A 189 -15.76 8.46 7.57
CA TYR A 189 -16.48 7.53 8.45
C TYR A 189 -17.14 6.39 7.67
N GLU A 190 -17.60 6.68 6.45
CA GLU A 190 -18.21 5.68 5.57
C GLU A 190 -17.20 4.62 5.16
N SER A 191 -15.98 5.04 4.82
CA SER A 191 -14.90 4.15 4.44
C SER A 191 -14.44 3.27 5.61
N LEU A 192 -14.37 3.81 6.83
CA LEU A 192 -14.06 3.03 8.05
C LEU A 192 -15.15 2.00 8.32
N ARG A 193 -16.42 2.40 8.23
CA ARG A 193 -17.56 1.49 8.44
C ARG A 193 -17.59 0.38 7.39
N ALA A 194 -17.36 0.72 6.13
CA ALA A 194 -17.28 -0.24 5.02
C ALA A 194 -16.12 -1.22 5.22
N ALA A 195 -14.94 -0.72 5.60
CA ALA A 195 -13.77 -1.56 5.88
C ALA A 195 -14.02 -2.52 7.06
N GLN A 196 -14.57 -2.02 8.16
CA GLN A 196 -14.94 -2.85 9.31
C GLN A 196 -15.99 -3.91 8.94
N HIS A 197 -16.94 -3.58 8.07
CA HIS A 197 -17.92 -4.55 7.60
C HIS A 197 -17.25 -5.63 6.73
N GLN A 198 -16.36 -5.25 5.81
CA GLN A 198 -15.68 -6.18 4.92
C GLN A 198 -14.73 -7.11 5.68
N ILE A 199 -14.00 -6.59 6.67
CA ILE A 199 -13.13 -7.40 7.55
C ILE A 199 -13.96 -8.38 8.37
N ARG A 200 -15.07 -7.93 8.98
CA ARG A 200 -15.98 -8.81 9.73
C ARG A 200 -16.55 -9.91 8.83
N ASN A 201 -17.00 -9.56 7.61
CA ASN A 201 -17.54 -10.54 6.68
C ASN A 201 -16.47 -11.53 6.20
N ARG A 202 -15.23 -11.10 5.97
CA ARG A 202 -14.12 -12.02 5.64
C ARG A 202 -13.82 -12.97 6.79
N SER A 203 -13.70 -12.45 8.01
CA SER A 203 -13.43 -13.27 9.21
C SER A 203 -14.55 -14.29 9.47
N ARG A 204 -15.83 -13.90 9.32
CA ARG A 204 -16.96 -14.85 9.41
C ARG A 204 -16.85 -15.95 8.36
N ARG A 205 -16.55 -15.58 7.11
CA ARG A 205 -16.42 -16.54 6.00
C ARG A 205 -15.28 -17.53 6.23
N GLU A 206 -14.13 -17.06 6.68
CA GLU A 206 -13.00 -17.93 7.03
C GLU A 206 -13.37 -18.90 8.16
N ALA A 207 -14.11 -18.45 9.17
CA ALA A 207 -14.58 -19.32 10.25
C ALA A 207 -15.58 -20.38 9.77
N ILE A 208 -16.59 -19.99 8.97
CA ILE A 208 -17.58 -20.92 8.40
C ILE A 208 -16.89 -21.94 7.49
N ALA A 209 -15.99 -21.50 6.61
CA ALA A 209 -15.24 -22.37 5.73
C ALA A 209 -14.39 -23.37 6.52
N GLY A 210 -13.73 -22.92 7.60
CA GLY A 210 -12.96 -23.79 8.50
C GLY A 210 -13.82 -24.88 9.13
N THR A 211 -14.99 -24.52 9.67
CA THR A 211 -15.92 -25.48 10.30
C THR A 211 -16.54 -26.44 9.28
N VAL A 212 -16.91 -25.96 8.10
CA VAL A 212 -17.43 -26.81 7.01
C VAL A 212 -16.38 -27.79 6.54
N ALA A 213 -15.13 -27.34 6.36
CA ALA A 213 -14.04 -28.21 5.95
C ALA A 213 -13.74 -29.28 7.01
N GLU A 214 -13.79 -28.93 8.29
CA GLU A 214 -13.65 -29.89 9.40
C GLU A 214 -14.81 -30.90 9.40
N TYR A 215 -16.05 -30.44 9.22
CA TYR A 215 -17.21 -31.31 9.14
C TYR A 215 -17.13 -32.28 7.95
N ILE A 216 -16.78 -31.80 6.76
CA ILE A 216 -16.60 -32.63 5.56
C ILE A 216 -15.50 -33.67 5.77
N ARG A 217 -14.36 -33.28 6.37
CA ARG A 217 -13.27 -34.21 6.70
C ARG A 217 -13.69 -35.27 7.73
N SER A 218 -14.55 -34.92 8.69
CA SER A 218 -15.06 -35.88 9.67
C SER A 218 -16.05 -36.89 9.08
N GLU A 219 -16.80 -36.49 8.05
CA GLU A 219 -17.83 -37.34 7.42
C GLU A 219 -17.26 -38.26 6.32
N HIS A 220 -16.12 -37.90 5.71
CA HIS A 220 -15.53 -38.66 4.60
C HIS A 220 -14.32 -39.49 5.06
N GLN A 221 -14.42 -40.83 4.97
CA GLN A 221 -13.29 -41.73 5.32
C GLN A 221 -12.11 -41.64 4.33
N ASP A 222 -12.34 -41.16 3.10
CA ASP A 222 -11.30 -40.98 2.07
C ASP A 222 -10.81 -39.52 2.01
N GLU A 223 -9.55 -39.30 2.40
CA GLU A 223 -8.89 -37.98 2.44
C GLU A 223 -8.87 -37.28 1.07
N ARG A 224 -8.83 -38.05 -0.02
CA ARG A 224 -8.89 -37.52 -1.40
C ARG A 224 -10.28 -36.99 -1.77
N LEU A 225 -11.35 -37.66 -1.35
CA LEU A 225 -12.71 -37.20 -1.58
C LEU A 225 -13.05 -35.99 -0.72
N ALA A 226 -12.56 -35.96 0.52
CA ALA A 226 -12.67 -34.79 1.40
C ALA A 226 -11.99 -33.55 0.79
N LYS A 227 -10.81 -33.71 0.21
CA LYS A 227 -10.08 -32.59 -0.44
C LYS A 227 -10.74 -32.11 -1.72
N ILE A 228 -11.30 -33.02 -2.53
CA ILE A 228 -12.09 -32.66 -3.71
C ILE A 228 -13.35 -31.90 -3.28
N ALA A 229 -14.07 -32.38 -2.26
CA ALA A 229 -15.24 -31.70 -1.71
C ALA A 229 -14.89 -30.31 -1.14
N GLU A 230 -13.80 -30.19 -0.36
CA GLU A 230 -13.28 -28.93 0.16
C GLU A 230 -12.99 -27.91 -0.95
N THR A 231 -12.46 -28.36 -2.09
CA THR A 231 -12.22 -27.49 -3.27
C THR A 231 -13.45 -27.24 -4.16
N THR A 232 -14.49 -28.07 -4.06
CA THR A 232 -15.69 -27.99 -4.94
C THR A 232 -16.82 -27.19 -4.28
N TYR A 233 -16.88 -27.15 -2.95
CA TYR A 233 -17.86 -26.35 -2.24
C TYR A 233 -17.47 -24.87 -2.26
N ASP A 234 -18.39 -24.02 -2.72
CA ASP A 234 -18.26 -22.57 -2.62
C ASP A 234 -18.60 -22.13 -1.17
N PRO A 235 -17.60 -21.68 -0.39
CA PRO A 235 -17.83 -21.25 0.98
C PRO A 235 -18.72 -20.00 1.06
N ASP A 236 -18.73 -19.14 0.03
CA ASP A 236 -19.58 -17.94 0.00
C ASP A 236 -21.06 -18.32 -0.13
N ARG A 237 -21.37 -19.28 -1.01
CA ARG A 237 -22.74 -19.76 -1.20
C ARG A 237 -23.25 -20.52 0.03
N LEU A 238 -22.40 -21.33 0.66
CA LEU A 238 -22.75 -22.02 1.91
C LEU A 238 -22.99 -21.05 3.06
N ALA A 239 -22.11 -20.05 3.24
CA ALA A 239 -22.29 -19.03 4.27
C ALA A 239 -23.61 -18.27 4.08
N GLY A 240 -23.95 -17.88 2.84
CA GLY A 240 -25.23 -17.22 2.53
C GLY A 240 -26.45 -18.10 2.84
N MET A 241 -26.42 -19.38 2.45
CA MET A 241 -27.51 -20.32 2.77
C MET A 241 -27.63 -20.61 4.27
N LEU A 242 -26.51 -20.63 4.99
CA LEU A 242 -26.49 -20.77 6.45
C LEU A 242 -27.09 -19.52 7.11
N GLU A 243 -26.71 -18.31 6.71
CA GLU A 243 -27.29 -17.06 7.25
C GLU A 243 -28.81 -16.98 7.00
N GLU A 244 -29.29 -17.40 5.83
CA GLU A 244 -30.73 -17.43 5.53
C GLU A 244 -31.53 -18.45 6.37
N ARG A 245 -30.89 -19.54 6.79
CA ARG A 245 -31.54 -20.64 7.53
C ARG A 245 -31.32 -20.59 9.03
N ILE A 246 -30.37 -19.78 9.51
CA ILE A 246 -30.10 -19.63 10.94
C ILE A 246 -31.28 -18.90 11.60
N ASN A 247 -31.96 -19.59 12.51
CA ASN A 247 -32.95 -18.97 13.38
C ASN A 247 -32.24 -18.28 14.56
N TYR A 248 -32.00 -16.98 14.40
CA TYR A 248 -31.33 -16.15 15.40
C TYR A 248 -32.04 -16.14 16.76
N GLU A 249 -33.38 -16.24 16.80
CA GLU A 249 -34.11 -16.26 18.08
C GLU A 249 -33.80 -17.51 18.91
N VAL A 250 -33.72 -18.68 18.25
CA VAL A 250 -33.40 -19.94 18.92
C VAL A 250 -31.96 -19.93 19.44
N ILE A 251 -31.01 -19.40 18.67
CA ILE A 251 -29.61 -19.31 19.08
C ILE A 251 -29.44 -18.30 20.22
N THR A 252 -30.05 -17.12 20.12
CA THR A 252 -30.00 -16.13 21.18
C THR A 252 -30.59 -16.68 22.48
N ASN A 253 -31.73 -17.37 22.43
CA ASN A 253 -32.32 -18.00 23.61
C ASN A 253 -31.41 -19.07 24.25
N LYS A 254 -30.71 -19.86 23.45
CA LYS A 254 -29.73 -20.83 23.95
C LYS A 254 -28.51 -20.15 24.57
N LEU A 255 -27.99 -19.10 23.94
CA LEU A 255 -26.84 -18.34 24.44
C LEU A 255 -27.20 -17.62 25.74
N THR A 256 -28.36 -16.97 25.80
CA THR A 256 -28.86 -16.31 27.01
C THR A 256 -29.00 -17.32 28.15
N LYS A 257 -29.54 -18.52 27.89
CA LYS A 257 -29.63 -19.57 28.90
C LYS A 257 -28.26 -20.08 29.38
N ALA A 258 -27.25 -20.10 28.52
CA ALA A 258 -25.89 -20.53 28.86
C ALA A 258 -25.09 -19.45 29.60
N ILE A 259 -25.42 -18.17 29.40
CA ILE A 259 -24.73 -17.02 30.01
C ILE A 259 -25.44 -16.55 31.28
N SER A 260 -26.73 -16.84 31.46
CA SER A 260 -27.44 -16.55 32.71
C SER A 260 -26.80 -17.30 33.88
N PRO A 261 -26.53 -16.62 35.02
CA PRO A 261 -25.99 -17.28 36.20
C PRO A 261 -26.93 -18.38 36.68
N PRO A 262 -26.41 -19.49 37.24
CA PRO A 262 -27.25 -20.57 37.75
C PRO A 262 -28.23 -19.99 38.79
N PRO A 263 -29.51 -20.39 38.77
CA PRO A 263 -30.48 -19.89 39.74
C PRO A 263 -29.98 -20.23 41.14
N GLU A 264 -29.98 -19.22 42.02
CA GLU A 264 -29.64 -19.40 43.44
C GLU A 264 -30.45 -20.57 44.00
N ALA A 265 -29.76 -21.55 44.56
CA ALA A 265 -30.39 -22.71 45.15
C ALA A 265 -31.29 -22.26 46.29
N GLU A 266 -32.61 -22.47 46.14
CA GLU A 266 -33.59 -22.23 47.18
C GLU A 266 -33.13 -22.89 48.49
N GLU A 267 -33.03 -22.05 49.53
CA GLU A 267 -32.72 -22.43 50.90
C GLU A 267 -33.66 -23.55 51.37
N ARG A 268 -33.12 -24.78 51.45
CA ARG A 268 -33.77 -25.85 52.21
C ARG A 268 -33.51 -25.59 53.70
N PRO A 269 -34.54 -25.44 54.54
CA PRO A 269 -34.35 -25.15 55.95
C PRO A 269 -33.63 -26.28 56.68
N ALA A 270 -32.74 -25.88 57.59
CA ALA A 270 -31.81 -26.69 58.34
C ALA A 270 -32.44 -27.90 59.04
N ALA A 271 -31.90 -29.09 58.77
CA ALA A 271 -32.02 -30.25 59.66
C ALA A 271 -30.74 -30.34 60.49
N VAL A 272 -30.87 -29.89 61.74
CA VAL A 272 -29.92 -30.12 62.84
C VAL A 272 -29.75 -31.61 63.07
N TRP A 273 -28.51 -32.10 63.04
CA TRP A 273 -28.12 -33.33 63.74
C TRP A 273 -26.85 -33.06 64.54
N VAL A 274 -26.99 -33.16 65.86
CA VAL A 274 -25.96 -33.12 66.90
C VAL A 274 -25.57 -34.56 67.25
N LEU A 275 -24.27 -34.87 67.33
CA LEU A 275 -23.65 -35.96 68.11
C LEU A 275 -22.12 -35.86 67.88
N GLU A 276 -21.34 -35.19 68.73
CA GLU A 276 -20.83 -35.62 70.05
C GLU A 276 -19.72 -36.70 69.98
N GLY A 277 -18.47 -36.24 70.18
CA GLY A 277 -17.51 -36.85 71.10
C GLY A 277 -16.58 -37.97 70.60
N GLY A 278 -15.25 -37.73 70.67
CA GLY A 278 -14.28 -38.78 70.98
C GLY A 278 -12.93 -38.72 70.26
N GLN A 279 -11.92 -38.08 70.87
CA GLN A 279 -10.49 -38.37 70.60
C GLN A 279 -10.06 -39.71 71.24
N PRO A 280 -8.98 -40.35 70.74
CA PRO A 280 -7.74 -40.36 71.54
C PRO A 280 -6.39 -40.39 70.77
N ARG A 281 -5.39 -39.76 71.42
CA ARG A 281 -3.95 -40.08 71.60
C ARG A 281 -3.10 -40.82 70.53
N ARG A 282 -2.13 -40.08 69.98
CA ARG A 282 -0.64 -40.14 70.14
C ARG A 282 0.03 -41.52 70.43
N ALA A 283 0.92 -41.97 69.52
CA ALA A 283 2.35 -42.28 69.77
C ALA A 283 3.09 -42.82 68.52
N ASP A 284 4.26 -42.21 68.27
CA ASP A 284 5.57 -42.75 67.83
C ASP A 284 5.78 -43.53 66.52
N GLY A 285 6.82 -43.10 65.80
CA GLY A 285 7.55 -43.91 64.82
C GLY A 285 8.11 -43.11 63.65
N GLY A 286 9.20 -42.38 63.86
CA GLY A 286 9.92 -41.70 62.77
C GLY A 286 10.79 -42.66 61.95
N VAL A 287 11.00 -42.35 60.66
CA VAL A 287 12.31 -42.31 59.98
C VAL A 287 12.14 -41.38 58.77
N SER A 288 12.96 -40.33 58.75
CA SER A 288 13.16 -39.38 57.65
C SER A 288 14.16 -39.90 56.61
N LEU A 289 14.07 -39.32 55.40
CA LEU A 289 15.04 -39.16 54.30
C LEU A 289 14.30 -39.47 52.98
N ARG A 290 14.22 -38.63 51.92
CA ARG A 290 14.85 -37.35 51.58
C ARG A 290 14.32 -36.93 50.19
N GLY A 291 14.11 -35.63 49.96
CA GLY A 291 14.03 -34.96 48.63
C GLY A 291 12.62 -34.93 48.03
N ASP A 292 11.85 -33.84 48.19
CA ASP A 292 11.88 -32.56 47.43
C ASP A 292 11.32 -32.76 46.00
N GLU A 293 10.32 -32.06 45.45
CA GLU A 293 9.50 -30.92 45.86
C GLU A 293 8.21 -30.93 44.98
N ASP A 294 7.07 -30.72 45.64
CA ASP A 294 5.88 -29.95 45.24
C ASP A 294 5.17 -30.18 43.88
N ALA A 295 4.18 -31.06 43.92
CA ALA A 295 2.84 -30.76 43.40
C ALA A 295 2.02 -30.11 44.52
N TRP A 296 1.13 -29.15 44.20
CA TRP A 296 -0.18 -28.82 44.81
C TRP A 296 -0.50 -27.37 44.37
N THR A 297 -1.31 -27.15 43.32
CA THR A 297 -2.77 -26.89 43.41
C THR A 297 -3.18 -25.97 44.56
N GLY A 298 -3.68 -24.78 44.20
CA GLY A 298 -4.41 -23.85 45.07
C GLY A 298 -4.63 -22.56 44.27
N GLU A 299 -5.74 -22.41 43.56
CA GLU A 299 -7.02 -21.89 44.05
C GLU A 299 -7.15 -20.38 43.79
N LEU A 300 -8.31 -20.03 43.23
CA LEU A 300 -8.72 -18.72 42.76
C LEU A 300 -8.81 -17.69 43.88
N MET A 301 -8.39 -16.46 43.60
CA MET A 301 -8.94 -15.27 44.25
C MET A 301 -9.32 -14.26 43.16
N ALA A 302 -10.63 -14.09 43.00
CA ALA A 302 -11.24 -13.00 42.26
C ALA A 302 -11.11 -11.71 43.06
N ILE A 303 -10.62 -10.64 42.43
CA ILE A 303 -10.77 -9.27 42.92
C ILE A 303 -11.70 -8.57 41.93
N VAL A 304 -12.93 -8.39 42.39
CA VAL A 304 -13.91 -7.44 41.89
C VAL A 304 -13.55 -6.10 42.54
N ASP A 305 -13.29 -5.07 41.73
CA ASP A 305 -13.38 -3.69 42.18
C ASP A 305 -14.10 -2.86 41.11
N GLN A 306 -15.31 -2.43 41.45
CA GLN A 306 -16.01 -1.32 40.81
C GLN A 306 -15.41 -0.01 41.32
N PRO A 307 -15.38 1.06 40.52
CA PRO A 307 -15.45 2.40 41.07
C PRO A 307 -16.83 3.02 40.85
N ASP A 308 -17.34 3.49 41.98
CA ASP A 308 -18.60 4.17 42.18
C ASP A 308 -18.57 5.62 41.68
N ARG A 309 -19.78 6.13 41.46
CA ARG A 309 -20.12 7.47 41.00
C ARG A 309 -20.14 8.44 42.18
N THR A 310 -19.45 9.57 42.11
CA THR A 310 -19.85 10.79 42.85
C THR A 310 -19.53 12.06 42.06
N ASP A 311 -20.47 13.00 42.21
CA ASP A 311 -20.63 14.29 41.55
C ASP A 311 -19.60 15.37 41.95
N SER A 312 -19.73 16.53 41.27
CA SER A 312 -19.12 17.86 41.47
C SER A 312 -17.71 18.03 40.84
N ASP A 313 -17.43 18.98 39.96
CA ASP A 313 -17.95 20.34 39.81
C ASP A 313 -18.03 20.83 38.34
N VAL A 314 -19.05 21.63 38.09
CA VAL A 314 -19.24 22.49 36.93
C VAL A 314 -18.32 23.71 37.06
N ALA A 315 -17.50 23.99 36.05
CA ALA A 315 -16.87 25.29 35.88
C ALA A 315 -17.06 25.76 34.43
N GLU A 316 -17.68 26.93 34.34
CA GLU A 316 -18.09 27.65 33.14
C GLU A 316 -16.93 28.04 32.22
N ALA A 317 -17.33 28.20 30.96
CA ALA A 317 -16.59 28.91 29.95
C ALA A 317 -16.27 30.35 30.37
N VAL A 318 -15.01 30.76 30.23
CA VAL A 318 -14.64 32.16 30.04
C VAL A 318 -13.61 32.20 28.91
N VAL A 319 -14.10 32.52 27.70
CA VAL A 319 -13.28 33.00 26.59
C VAL A 319 -13.00 34.47 26.91
N VAL A 320 -11.77 34.78 27.30
CA VAL A 320 -11.28 36.15 27.41
C VAL A 320 -10.75 36.55 26.04
N GLU A 321 -11.52 37.41 25.36
CA GLU A 321 -10.98 38.35 24.38
C GLU A 321 -10.23 39.44 25.16
N ASP A 322 -9.03 39.80 24.71
CA ASP A 322 -8.42 41.07 25.10
C ASP A 322 -7.82 41.74 23.86
N GLU A 323 -8.42 42.89 23.54
CA GLU A 323 -7.95 43.89 22.59
C GLU A 323 -6.99 44.85 23.31
N SER A 324 -5.86 45.18 22.67
CA SER A 324 -5.23 46.52 22.69
C SER A 324 -4.04 46.52 21.72
N GLU A 325 -4.16 47.16 20.54
CA GLU A 325 -3.76 48.55 20.25
C GLU A 325 -2.30 48.86 20.67
N SER A 326 -1.37 49.40 19.86
CA SER A 326 -1.38 50.30 18.69
C SER A 326 0.05 50.26 18.06
N ARG A 327 0.44 50.78 16.88
CA ARG A 327 -0.02 51.89 16.03
C ARG A 327 0.77 51.91 14.68
N ASN A 328 0.17 52.60 13.70
CA ASN A 328 0.74 53.22 12.47
C ASN A 328 1.20 52.31 11.30
N GLY A 329 0.80 52.53 10.04
CA GLY A 329 -0.11 53.51 9.46
C GLY A 329 0.07 53.55 7.94
N ALA A 330 -1.01 53.64 7.16
CA ALA A 330 -1.02 54.20 5.80
C ALA A 330 -2.45 54.25 5.27
N SER A 331 -2.87 55.46 4.87
CA SER A 331 -4.19 55.79 4.37
C SER A 331 -4.50 55.18 3.00
N GLY A 332 -5.70 54.61 2.85
CA GLY A 332 -6.26 54.23 1.56
C GLY A 332 -7.79 54.29 1.61
N LYS A 333 -8.34 55.42 1.15
CA LYS A 333 -9.78 55.71 1.02
C LYS A 333 -10.41 54.80 -0.04
N LEU A 334 -11.32 53.89 0.33
CA LEU A 334 -12.30 53.29 -0.60
C LEU A 334 -13.65 53.03 0.10
N GLN A 335 -14.72 53.37 -0.62
CA GLN A 335 -16.12 53.36 -0.21
C GLN A 335 -16.64 51.93 0.10
N PRO A 336 -17.64 51.77 0.99
CA PRO A 336 -18.26 50.48 1.27
C PRO A 336 -19.24 50.09 0.14
N LEU A 337 -18.97 48.97 -0.53
CA LEU A 337 -19.93 48.29 -1.38
C LEU A 337 -20.94 47.54 -0.50
N ALA A 338 -22.23 47.82 -0.70
CA ALA A 338 -23.34 47.10 -0.08
C ALA A 338 -23.32 45.60 -0.47
N PRO A 339 -23.68 44.68 0.44
CA PRO A 339 -23.78 43.26 0.12
C PRO A 339 -24.99 42.99 -0.79
N GLN A 340 -24.75 42.37 -1.94
CA GLN A 340 -25.83 41.86 -2.79
C GLN A 340 -26.46 40.61 -2.16
N PRO A 341 -27.80 40.49 -2.14
CA PRO A 341 -28.49 39.29 -1.65
C PRO A 341 -28.28 38.12 -2.61
N LYS A 342 -27.78 37.00 -2.10
CA LYS A 342 -27.74 35.72 -2.82
C LYS A 342 -29.16 35.21 -3.02
N ALA A 343 -29.53 35.02 -4.28
CA ALA A 343 -30.80 34.44 -4.71
C ALA A 343 -30.94 32.99 -4.23
N GLU A 344 -32.11 32.68 -3.67
CA GLU A 344 -32.56 31.33 -3.33
C GLU A 344 -32.86 30.53 -4.61
N PRO A 345 -32.56 29.21 -4.65
CA PRO A 345 -32.88 28.37 -5.79
C PRO A 345 -34.39 28.07 -5.85
N VAL A 346 -35.02 28.54 -6.92
CA VAL A 346 -36.44 28.27 -7.25
C VAL A 346 -36.62 26.78 -7.59
N VAL A 347 -37.31 26.07 -6.70
CA VAL A 347 -37.81 24.71 -6.92
C VAL A 347 -38.94 24.75 -7.95
N LYS A 348 -38.70 24.24 -9.16
CA LYS A 348 -39.76 24.01 -10.15
C LYS A 348 -40.58 22.78 -9.75
N LYS A 349 -41.88 22.97 -9.52
CA LYS A 349 -42.87 21.89 -9.37
C LYS A 349 -42.98 21.08 -10.68
N PRO A 350 -43.23 19.76 -10.60
CA PRO A 350 -43.40 18.89 -11.76
C PRO A 350 -44.66 19.27 -12.55
N GLN A 351 -44.51 19.33 -13.88
CA GLN A 351 -45.55 19.65 -14.83
C GLN A 351 -46.41 18.39 -15.08
N PRO A 352 -47.75 18.47 -15.02
CA PRO A 352 -48.62 17.32 -15.28
C PRO A 352 -48.62 16.93 -16.77
N PRO A 353 -48.86 15.64 -17.08
CA PRO A 353 -48.85 15.14 -18.46
C PRO A 353 -49.97 15.76 -19.31
N SER A 354 -49.63 16.04 -20.57
CA SER A 354 -50.48 16.67 -21.58
C SER A 354 -51.76 15.85 -21.86
N PRO A 355 -52.95 16.48 -21.99
CA PRO A 355 -54.24 15.80 -22.18
C PRO A 355 -54.54 15.41 -23.65
N PHE A 356 -53.55 15.31 -24.53
CA PHE A 356 -53.75 15.07 -25.97
C PHE A 356 -53.17 13.74 -26.48
N ALA A 357 -53.18 12.68 -25.66
CA ALA A 357 -52.98 11.32 -26.15
C ALA A 357 -54.34 10.68 -26.47
N GLY A 358 -54.70 10.67 -27.75
CA GLY A 358 -55.84 9.90 -28.25
C GLY A 358 -55.57 8.38 -28.29
N PRO A 359 -56.61 7.53 -28.29
CA PRO A 359 -56.47 6.09 -28.18
C PRO A 359 -56.33 5.39 -29.54
N THR A 360 -55.71 4.20 -29.52
CA THR A 360 -55.71 3.13 -30.53
C THR A 360 -54.81 3.35 -31.77
N ASP A 361 -53.74 2.56 -31.90
CA ASP A 361 -53.82 1.31 -32.68
C ASP A 361 -52.58 0.42 -32.49
N ALA A 362 -52.85 -0.87 -32.38
CA ALA A 362 -51.88 -1.94 -32.31
C ALA A 362 -51.57 -2.44 -33.72
N GLN A 363 -50.34 -2.21 -34.21
CA GLN A 363 -49.62 -3.13 -35.10
C GLN A 363 -48.18 -2.65 -35.31
N PRO A 364 -47.18 -3.56 -35.39
CA PRO A 364 -45.79 -3.20 -35.58
C PRO A 364 -45.46 -3.07 -37.08
N PRO A 365 -44.67 -2.07 -37.51
CA PRO A 365 -43.91 -2.17 -38.75
C PRO A 365 -42.46 -2.57 -38.38
N ALA A 366 -42.02 -3.75 -38.79
CA ALA A 366 -41.48 -4.06 -40.10
C ALA A 366 -40.05 -3.51 -40.31
N LEU A 367 -39.15 -4.48 -40.50
CA LEU A 367 -37.78 -4.36 -40.97
C LEU A 367 -37.67 -3.49 -42.23
N LEU A 368 -36.78 -2.50 -42.20
CA LEU A 368 -36.11 -1.91 -43.36
C LEU A 368 -34.63 -1.75 -42.96
N SER A 369 -33.76 -2.63 -43.45
CA SER A 369 -32.99 -2.47 -44.70
C SER A 369 -31.92 -1.37 -44.63
N GLY A 370 -30.69 -1.88 -44.46
CA GLY A 370 -29.36 -1.30 -44.62
C GLY A 370 -29.18 0.07 -45.26
N VAL A 371 -28.43 0.92 -44.55
CA VAL A 371 -27.55 1.91 -45.18
C VAL A 371 -26.16 1.26 -45.30
N LYS A 372 -25.79 0.95 -46.54
CA LYS A 372 -24.47 0.53 -46.96
C LYS A 372 -23.55 1.75 -46.92
N VAL A 373 -22.71 1.87 -45.89
CA VAL A 373 -21.62 2.85 -45.87
C VAL A 373 -20.40 2.16 -46.48
N GLU A 374 -19.98 2.67 -47.63
CA GLU A 374 -18.76 2.30 -48.33
C GLU A 374 -17.56 2.86 -47.55
N PRO A 375 -16.63 2.02 -47.04
CA PRO A 375 -15.43 2.54 -46.40
C PRO A 375 -14.46 3.00 -47.48
N VAL A 376 -14.23 4.32 -47.52
CA VAL A 376 -13.12 4.93 -48.26
C VAL A 376 -11.81 4.41 -47.66
N LEU A 377 -11.10 3.58 -48.42
CA LEU A 377 -9.72 3.19 -48.12
C LEU A 377 -8.80 4.42 -48.22
N PRO A 378 -7.97 4.73 -47.21
CA PRO A 378 -6.80 5.55 -47.41
C PRO A 378 -5.68 4.76 -48.10
N ASP A 379 -4.97 5.42 -49.01
CA ASP A 379 -3.82 4.89 -49.75
C ASP A 379 -2.71 4.33 -48.83
N PRO A 380 -2.00 3.27 -49.25
CA PRO A 380 -0.95 2.64 -48.44
C PRO A 380 0.31 3.52 -48.38
N ALA A 381 0.63 4.03 -47.19
CA ALA A 381 1.94 4.58 -46.88
C ALA A 381 3.00 3.46 -46.75
N PRO A 382 4.28 3.73 -47.06
CA PRO A 382 5.30 2.72 -47.28
C PRO A 382 5.67 1.97 -45.99
N ALA A 383 5.97 0.69 -46.14
CA ALA A 383 6.38 -0.25 -45.10
C ALA A 383 7.53 0.29 -44.23
N GLY A 384 7.16 0.85 -43.07
CA GLY A 384 8.05 1.10 -41.95
C GLY A 384 8.15 -0.15 -41.09
N LYS A 385 9.36 -0.56 -40.77
CA LYS A 385 9.69 -1.71 -39.91
C LYS A 385 8.89 -1.66 -38.60
N ALA A 386 8.20 -2.75 -38.28
CA ALA A 386 7.59 -2.95 -36.98
C ALA A 386 8.69 -2.90 -35.90
N GLU A 387 8.59 -1.91 -35.01
CA GLU A 387 9.29 -1.91 -33.72
C GLU A 387 8.66 -2.97 -32.81
N PRO A 388 9.46 -3.66 -31.98
CA PRO A 388 8.98 -4.74 -31.12
C PRO A 388 8.06 -4.17 -30.01
N GLU A 389 6.95 -4.88 -29.77
CA GLU A 389 6.06 -4.61 -28.63
C GLU A 389 6.84 -4.67 -27.30
N PRO A 390 6.47 -3.83 -26.31
CA PRO A 390 7.13 -3.83 -25.02
C PRO A 390 6.80 -5.11 -24.25
N GLU A 391 7.85 -5.89 -23.93
CA GLU A 391 7.79 -7.07 -23.07
C GLU A 391 7.14 -6.71 -21.72
N GLU A 392 5.99 -7.31 -21.44
CA GLU A 392 5.42 -7.34 -20.10
C GLU A 392 6.45 -7.95 -19.14
N GLU A 393 6.85 -7.20 -18.09
CA GLU A 393 7.72 -7.70 -17.02
C GLU A 393 7.07 -8.91 -16.36
N GLN A 394 7.40 -10.10 -16.85
CA GLN A 394 7.00 -11.36 -16.24
C GLN A 394 7.65 -11.44 -14.85
N PRO A 395 6.90 -11.87 -13.82
CA PRO A 395 7.43 -12.00 -12.46
C PRO A 395 8.69 -12.87 -12.47
N GLU A 396 9.70 -12.48 -11.68
CA GLU A 396 10.95 -13.22 -11.63
C GLU A 396 10.68 -14.71 -11.32
N PRO A 397 11.25 -15.64 -12.10
CA PRO A 397 10.98 -17.05 -11.94
C PRO A 397 11.45 -17.53 -10.56
N THR A 398 10.59 -18.28 -9.91
CA THR A 398 10.85 -18.93 -8.63
C THR A 398 12.09 -19.84 -8.74
N ASP A 399 12.75 -20.15 -7.61
CA ASP A 399 13.93 -21.01 -7.62
C ASP A 399 13.65 -22.41 -8.21
N LEU A 400 12.40 -22.89 -8.10
CA LEU A 400 11.95 -24.14 -8.70
C LEU A 400 11.85 -24.01 -10.22
N GLU A 401 11.33 -22.90 -10.74
CA GLU A 401 11.28 -22.62 -12.19
C GLU A 401 12.68 -22.44 -12.76
N LYS A 402 13.58 -21.75 -12.05
CA LYS A 402 15.00 -21.63 -12.45
C LYS A 402 15.67 -23.00 -12.56
N ARG A 403 15.39 -23.93 -11.64
CA ARG A 403 15.90 -25.31 -11.70
C ARG A 403 15.27 -26.11 -12.83
N ARG A 404 13.95 -25.96 -13.04
CA ARG A 404 13.24 -26.57 -14.17
C ARG A 404 13.82 -26.10 -15.51
N MET A 405 14.03 -24.80 -15.69
CA MET A 405 14.62 -24.24 -16.92
C MET A 405 16.03 -24.80 -17.19
N ARG A 406 16.88 -24.91 -16.15
CA ARG A 406 18.20 -25.54 -16.30
C ARG A 406 18.10 -27.01 -16.68
N ALA A 407 17.17 -27.74 -16.06
CA ALA A 407 16.92 -29.14 -16.41
C ALA A 407 16.47 -29.28 -17.87
N TRP A 408 15.57 -28.42 -18.36
CA TRP A 408 15.08 -28.45 -19.74
C TRP A 408 16.21 -28.16 -20.73
N ASN A 409 17.02 -27.13 -20.49
CA ASN A 409 18.16 -26.82 -21.36
C ASN A 409 19.14 -28.00 -21.42
N MET A 410 19.40 -28.66 -20.29
CA MET A 410 20.32 -29.80 -20.25
C MET A 410 19.74 -31.06 -20.90
N LEU A 411 18.42 -31.29 -20.77
CA LEU A 411 17.73 -32.43 -21.38
C LEU A 411 17.50 -32.25 -22.89
N ALA A 412 17.45 -31.00 -23.37
CA ALA A 412 17.40 -30.68 -24.79
C ALA A 412 18.75 -30.95 -25.47
N ASP A 413 19.84 -30.48 -24.86
CA ASP A 413 21.20 -30.62 -25.38
C ASP A 413 21.98 -31.72 -24.63
N TRP A 414 21.34 -32.88 -24.40
CA TRP A 414 22.00 -33.95 -23.63
C TRP A 414 23.19 -34.52 -24.44
N PRO A 415 24.39 -34.60 -23.86
CA PRO A 415 25.60 -34.97 -24.60
C PRO A 415 25.51 -36.42 -25.12
N GLU A 416 25.81 -36.59 -26.41
CA GLU A 416 25.87 -37.90 -27.06
C GLU A 416 26.86 -38.82 -26.32
N GLY A 417 26.43 -40.04 -26.00
CA GLY A 417 27.26 -41.05 -25.31
C GLY A 417 27.18 -41.03 -23.77
N HIS A 418 26.40 -40.14 -23.15
CA HIS A 418 26.15 -40.17 -21.70
C HIS A 418 24.76 -40.70 -21.39
N GLU A 419 24.64 -41.61 -20.41
CA GLU A 419 23.34 -42.11 -19.97
C GLU A 419 22.50 -40.99 -19.32
N ARG A 420 21.29 -40.78 -19.85
CA ARG A 420 20.30 -39.83 -19.34
C ARG A 420 19.58 -40.41 -18.11
N THR A 421 20.28 -40.42 -16.97
CA THR A 421 19.75 -40.92 -15.70
C THR A 421 19.42 -39.78 -14.73
N ALA A 422 18.46 -40.01 -13.82
CA ALA A 422 18.09 -39.04 -12.78
C ALA A 422 19.29 -38.63 -11.91
N LYS A 423 20.22 -39.55 -11.66
CA LYS A 423 21.46 -39.29 -10.90
C LYS A 423 22.39 -38.30 -11.62
N ASN A 424 22.59 -38.48 -12.92
CA ASN A 424 23.44 -37.59 -13.71
C ASN A 424 22.84 -36.19 -13.81
N LEU A 425 21.53 -36.11 -14.04
CA LEU A 425 20.81 -34.82 -14.07
C LEU A 425 20.85 -34.14 -12.69
N ALA A 426 20.55 -34.86 -11.61
CA ALA A 426 20.57 -34.35 -10.24
C ALA A 426 21.93 -33.75 -9.86
N THR A 427 23.02 -34.43 -10.23
CA THR A 427 24.38 -33.96 -10.01
C THR A 427 24.66 -32.66 -10.78
N ALA A 428 24.23 -32.59 -12.03
CA ALA A 428 24.52 -31.45 -12.90
C ALA A 428 23.74 -30.17 -12.52
N ILE A 429 22.48 -30.31 -12.07
CA ILE A 429 21.65 -29.16 -11.68
C ILE A 429 21.60 -28.94 -10.17
N ASN A 430 22.40 -29.69 -9.40
CA ASN A 430 22.48 -29.65 -7.94
C ASN A 430 21.10 -29.78 -7.26
N CYS A 431 20.36 -30.84 -7.60
CA CYS A 431 19.07 -31.18 -6.98
C CYS A 431 19.05 -32.62 -6.47
N SER A 432 17.95 -33.05 -5.84
CA SER A 432 17.77 -34.43 -5.40
C SER A 432 17.39 -35.34 -6.58
N GLU A 433 17.77 -36.62 -6.51
CA GLU A 433 17.44 -37.62 -7.54
C GLU A 433 15.93 -37.76 -7.79
N PRO A 434 15.03 -37.76 -6.77
CA PRO A 434 13.59 -37.80 -7.02
C PRO A 434 13.05 -36.58 -7.78
N MET A 435 13.65 -35.40 -7.57
CA MET A 435 13.28 -34.19 -8.29
C MET A 435 13.74 -34.24 -9.74
N ALA A 436 14.96 -34.73 -9.98
CA ALA A 436 15.48 -34.96 -11.33
C ALA A 436 14.64 -35.99 -12.11
N SER A 437 14.19 -37.08 -11.47
CA SER A 437 13.28 -38.06 -12.08
C SER A 437 12.00 -37.40 -12.58
N ARG A 438 11.36 -36.58 -11.74
CA ARG A 438 10.14 -35.84 -12.12
C ARG A 438 10.38 -34.88 -13.29
N PHE A 439 11.53 -34.23 -13.36
CA PHE A 439 11.88 -33.36 -14.48
C PHE A 439 12.07 -34.13 -15.78
N ILE A 440 12.69 -35.33 -15.73
CA ILE A 440 12.83 -36.21 -16.89
C ILE A 440 11.45 -36.66 -17.37
N GLU A 441 10.60 -37.18 -16.47
CA GLU A 441 9.24 -37.62 -16.78
C GLU A 441 8.38 -36.51 -17.40
N GLN A 442 8.43 -35.30 -16.83
CA GLN A 442 7.70 -34.14 -17.35
C GLN A 442 8.23 -33.72 -18.72
N TYR A 443 9.55 -33.66 -18.91
CA TYR A 443 10.16 -33.32 -20.18
C TYR A 443 9.76 -34.32 -21.28
N GLU A 444 9.79 -35.61 -20.97
CA GLU A 444 9.39 -36.68 -21.89
C GLU A 444 7.90 -36.63 -22.23
N ALA A 445 7.04 -36.35 -21.25
CA ALA A 445 5.61 -36.15 -21.47
C ALA A 445 5.33 -34.95 -22.37
N GLU A 446 6.08 -33.85 -22.22
CA GLU A 446 5.91 -32.63 -23.03
C GLU A 446 6.46 -32.78 -24.45
N HIS A 447 7.54 -33.54 -24.64
CA HIS A 447 8.24 -33.66 -25.94
C HIS A 447 7.96 -34.97 -26.68
N GLY A 448 7.06 -35.82 -26.15
CA GLY A 448 6.64 -37.06 -26.79
C GLY A 448 7.74 -38.13 -26.90
N LEU A 449 8.81 -38.00 -26.11
CA LEU A 449 9.93 -38.93 -26.09
C LEU A 449 9.66 -40.04 -25.08
N VAL A 450 8.87 -41.05 -25.46
CA VAL A 450 8.67 -42.24 -24.61
C VAL A 450 9.86 -43.17 -24.82
N PHE A 451 10.86 -43.11 -23.93
CA PHE A 451 11.87 -44.15 -23.82
C PHE A 451 11.44 -45.17 -22.77
N THR A 452 11.34 -46.43 -23.18
CA THR A 452 11.20 -47.54 -22.26
C THR A 452 12.46 -47.65 -21.42
N SER A 453 12.39 -47.30 -20.12
CA SER A 453 13.46 -47.56 -19.17
C SER A 453 13.84 -49.05 -19.20
N PRO A 454 15.11 -49.42 -19.40
CA PRO A 454 15.56 -50.77 -19.07
C PRO A 454 15.58 -50.88 -17.54
N ASN A 455 14.79 -51.80 -17.00
CA ASN A 455 14.85 -52.19 -15.59
C ASN A 455 16.19 -52.85 -15.25
#